data_AF-A0A3P6PWZ6-F1
#
_entry.id   AF-A0A3P6PWZ6-F1
#
_cell.length_a   1.000
_cell.length_b   1.000
_cell.length_c   1.000
_cell.angle_alpha   90.00
_cell.angle_beta   90.00
_cell.angle_gamma   90.00
#
_symmetry.space_group_name_H-M   'P 1'
#
loop_
_entity.id
_entity.type
_entity.pdbx_description
1 polymer ?
#
loop_
_entity_poly.entity_id
_entity_poly.type
_entity_poly.pdbx_seq_one_letter_code
_entity_poly.pdbx_strand_id
1 'polypeptide(L)'
;MDGTSIDCHTIDSFQGKENDVIILVTTRSYDYRATDDQVKFFADPQRITVALSRARHGLFIVADFPMLLKYDIWQTCLRLATQETPIVNRQYVGAIFDDVRRNHRNLLVDAHGQPFLPPDTIFINRKWHQY
;
A
#
# COMPACT_ATOMS: atom_id res chain seq x y z
N MET A 1 24.53 -15.76 -15.00
CA MET A 1 23.73 -15.46 -13.81
C MET A 1 22.91 -14.24 -14.16
N ASP A 2 21.68 -14.42 -14.60
CA ASP A 2 20.77 -13.29 -14.80
C ASP A 2 20.29 -12.88 -13.41
N GLY A 3 21.04 -11.95 -12.81
CA GLY A 3 20.69 -11.37 -11.53
C GLY A 3 19.40 -10.57 -11.69
N THR A 4 18.41 -10.82 -10.85
CA THR A 4 17.23 -9.97 -10.72
C THR A 4 17.70 -8.57 -10.34
N SER A 5 17.68 -7.62 -11.29
CA SER A 5 18.01 -6.21 -10.98
C SER A 5 16.80 -5.55 -10.32
N ILE A 6 17.02 -4.98 -9.14
CA ILE A 6 16.02 -4.18 -8.44
C ILE A 6 16.47 -2.73 -8.55
N ASP A 7 15.73 -1.93 -9.32
CA ASP A 7 16.00 -0.51 -9.47
C ASP A 7 15.32 0.29 -8.36
N CYS A 8 16.05 1.26 -7.80
CA CYS A 8 15.56 2.15 -6.76
C CYS A 8 15.70 3.60 -7.23
N HIS A 9 14.59 4.34 -7.19
CA HIS A 9 14.49 5.69 -7.72
C HIS A 9 13.59 6.57 -6.84
N THR A 10 13.84 7.87 -6.82
CA THR A 10 12.85 8.84 -6.33
C THR A 10 11.77 9.04 -7.40
N ILE A 11 10.58 9.49 -6.99
CA ILE A 11 9.46 9.77 -7.92
C ILE A 11 9.91 10.70 -9.06
N ASP A 12 10.64 11.76 -8.73
CA ASP A 12 11.11 12.75 -9.71
C ASP A 12 12.07 12.14 -10.74
N SER A 13 12.94 11.22 -10.30
CA SER A 13 13.90 10.55 -11.19
C SER A 13 13.29 9.41 -12.02
N PHE A 14 12.03 9.05 -11.78
CA PHE A 14 11.35 7.91 -12.38
C PHE A 14 10.30 8.29 -13.43
N GLN A 15 10.32 9.54 -13.88
CA GLN A 15 9.38 10.03 -14.89
C GLN A 15 9.64 9.37 -16.26
N GLY A 16 8.56 8.94 -16.94
CA GLY A 16 8.63 8.35 -18.29
C GLY A 16 9.09 6.89 -18.32
N LYS A 17 9.31 6.26 -17.16
CA LYS A 17 9.57 4.83 -17.01
C LYS A 17 8.31 4.12 -16.49
N GLU A 18 8.22 2.83 -16.76
CA GLU A 18 7.19 1.92 -16.23
C GLU A 18 7.83 0.57 -15.92
N ASN A 19 7.38 -0.07 -14.83
CA ASN A 19 7.80 -1.42 -14.46
C ASN A 19 6.58 -2.32 -14.25
N ASP A 20 6.78 -3.62 -14.41
CA ASP A 20 5.74 -4.62 -14.19
C ASP A 20 5.21 -4.58 -12.75
N VAL A 21 6.13 -4.43 -11.78
CA VAL A 21 5.81 -4.28 -10.35
C VAL A 21 6.52 -3.06 -9.79
N ILE A 22 5.79 -2.24 -9.04
CA ILE A 22 6.32 -1.10 -8.29
C ILE A 22 6.04 -1.29 -6.80
N ILE A 23 7.05 -1.04 -5.98
CA ILE A 23 6.91 -0.89 -4.52
C ILE A 23 7.12 0.60 -4.21
N LEU A 24 6.02 1.30 -3.92
CA LEU A 24 6.04 2.71 -3.53
C LEU A 24 6.19 2.80 -2.00
N VAL A 25 7.33 3.33 -1.56
CA VAL A 25 7.58 3.60 -0.13
C VAL A 25 7.38 5.08 0.13
N THR A 26 6.42 5.44 0.98
CA THR A 26 6.11 6.86 1.22
C THR A 26 7.12 7.57 2.11
N THR A 27 7.95 6.82 2.85
CA THR A 27 9.02 7.28 3.76
C THR A 27 8.58 8.18 4.92
N ARG A 28 7.28 8.51 5.02
CA ARG A 28 6.72 9.39 6.06
C ARG A 28 5.91 8.59 7.06
N SER A 29 6.18 8.83 8.33
CA SER A 29 5.35 8.42 9.45
C SER A 29 4.65 9.63 10.06
N TYR A 30 3.59 9.38 10.83
CA TYR A 30 2.87 10.39 11.59
C TYR A 30 3.85 11.14 12.49
N ASP A 31 4.08 12.40 12.16
CA ASP A 31 4.72 13.38 13.04
C ASP A 31 3.75 14.55 13.22
N TYR A 32 3.43 14.88 14.46
CA TYR A 32 2.58 16.02 14.80
C TYR A 32 3.32 17.35 14.61
N ARG A 33 4.65 17.32 14.42
CA ARG A 33 5.52 18.47 14.17
C ARG A 33 5.87 18.66 12.69
N ALA A 34 5.33 17.84 11.79
CA ALA A 34 5.62 17.94 10.37
C ALA A 34 5.30 19.37 9.86
N THR A 35 6.28 20.02 9.24
CA THR A 35 6.12 21.36 8.68
C THR A 35 5.36 21.31 7.35
N ASP A 36 4.66 22.39 6.99
CA ASP A 36 3.90 22.51 5.73
C ASP A 36 4.71 22.10 4.49
N ASP A 37 6.03 22.34 4.47
CA ASP A 37 6.87 21.96 3.33
C ASP A 37 7.12 20.46 3.21
N GLN A 38 7.19 19.73 4.32
CA GLN A 38 7.29 18.26 4.30
C GLN A 38 5.97 17.62 3.82
N VAL A 39 4.87 18.31 4.09
CA VAL A 39 3.52 17.93 3.65
C VAL A 39 3.33 18.14 2.16
N LYS A 40 3.82 19.26 1.60
CA LYS A 40 3.69 19.58 0.18
C LYS A 40 4.24 18.47 -0.73
N PHE A 41 5.38 17.87 -0.36
CA PHE A 41 5.97 16.78 -1.14
C PHE A 41 5.10 15.51 -1.11
N PHE A 42 4.59 15.16 0.08
CA PHE A 42 3.82 13.93 0.29
C PHE A 42 2.41 14.01 -0.31
N ALA A 43 1.81 15.20 -0.33
CA ALA A 43 0.45 15.43 -0.82
C ALA A 43 0.40 16.05 -2.23
N ASP A 44 1.53 16.16 -2.94
CA ASP A 44 1.58 16.68 -4.30
C ASP A 44 0.81 15.75 -5.28
N PRO A 45 -0.30 16.22 -5.89
CA PRO A 45 -1.11 15.41 -6.78
C PRO A 45 -0.37 14.94 -8.03
N GLN A 46 0.58 15.71 -8.54
CA GLN A 46 1.33 15.35 -9.74
C GLN A 46 2.29 14.21 -9.43
N ARG A 47 3.00 14.28 -8.31
CA ARG A 47 3.91 13.21 -7.86
C ARG A 47 3.15 11.92 -7.54
N ILE A 48 2.01 12.01 -6.89
CA ILE A 48 1.16 10.84 -6.59
C ILE A 48 0.66 10.22 -7.90
N THR A 49 0.16 11.03 -8.84
CA THR A 49 -0.29 10.53 -10.15
C THR A 49 0.85 9.83 -10.90
N VAL A 50 2.05 10.41 -10.89
CA VAL A 50 3.25 9.76 -11.43
C VAL A 50 3.45 8.42 -10.73
N ALA A 51 3.59 8.39 -9.41
CA ALA A 51 3.88 7.17 -8.64
C ALA A 51 2.84 6.04 -8.85
N LEU A 52 1.55 6.38 -8.88
CA LEU A 52 0.47 5.40 -9.06
C LEU A 52 0.39 4.85 -10.50
N SER A 53 0.80 5.64 -11.50
CA SER A 53 0.69 5.26 -12.93
C SER A 53 1.84 4.41 -13.45
N ARG A 54 2.90 4.16 -12.67
CA ARG A 54 4.11 3.46 -13.18
C ARG A 54 4.02 1.94 -13.15
N ALA A 55 3.07 1.39 -12.41
CA ALA A 55 2.91 -0.05 -12.25
C ALA A 55 2.04 -0.63 -13.36
N ARG A 56 2.54 -1.61 -14.11
CA ARG A 56 1.76 -2.27 -15.17
C ARG A 56 0.90 -3.43 -14.65
N HIS A 57 1.43 -4.20 -13.69
CA HIS A 57 0.78 -5.40 -13.18
C HIS A 57 0.54 -5.39 -11.67
N GLY A 58 1.43 -4.75 -10.89
CA GLY A 58 1.28 -4.71 -9.43
C GLY A 58 1.85 -3.44 -8.81
N LEU A 59 1.06 -2.81 -7.95
CA LEU A 59 1.48 -1.69 -7.12
C LEU A 59 1.34 -2.05 -5.65
N PHE A 60 2.45 -2.03 -4.92
CA PHE A 60 2.48 -2.17 -3.47
C PHE A 60 2.83 -0.83 -2.84
N ILE A 61 1.99 -0.34 -1.91
CA ILE A 61 2.25 0.91 -1.19
C ILE A 61 2.62 0.56 0.25
N VAL A 62 3.84 0.94 0.64
CA VAL A 62 4.34 0.81 2.01
C VAL A 62 4.30 2.19 2.66
N ALA A 63 3.45 2.35 3.67
CA ALA A 63 3.18 3.64 4.27
C ALA A 63 2.74 3.51 5.74
N ASP A 64 2.87 4.60 6.47
CA ASP A 64 2.22 4.76 7.77
C ASP A 64 0.75 5.16 7.59
N PHE A 65 -0.15 4.36 8.13
CA PHE A 65 -1.58 4.47 7.86
C PHE A 65 -2.22 5.73 8.44
N PRO A 66 -1.96 6.13 9.71
CA PRO A 66 -2.43 7.40 10.24
C PRO A 66 -1.94 8.61 9.44
N MET A 67 -0.76 8.53 8.83
CA MET A 67 -0.24 9.59 7.97
C MET A 67 -1.03 9.73 6.66
N LEU A 68 -1.41 8.62 6.03
CA LEU A 68 -2.25 8.63 4.82
C LEU A 68 -3.63 9.23 5.08
N LEU A 69 -4.23 8.91 6.24
CA LEU A 69 -5.56 9.39 6.61
C LEU A 69 -5.63 10.92 6.79
N LYS A 70 -4.51 11.62 6.99
CA LYS A 70 -4.51 13.09 7.14
C LYS A 70 -4.79 13.86 5.85
N TYR A 71 -4.67 13.23 4.68
CA TYR A 71 -4.67 13.95 3.41
C TYR A 71 -5.69 13.38 2.43
N ASP A 72 -6.52 14.24 1.87
CA ASP A 72 -7.68 13.87 1.04
C ASP A 72 -7.32 13.03 -0.19
N ILE A 73 -6.17 13.32 -0.81
CA ILE A 73 -5.69 12.56 -1.96
C ILE A 73 -5.37 11.11 -1.58
N TRP A 74 -4.68 10.91 -0.45
CA TRP A 74 -4.35 9.58 0.05
C TRP A 74 -5.57 8.85 0.61
N GLN A 75 -6.50 9.54 1.26
CA GLN A 75 -7.80 8.98 1.64
C GLN A 75 -8.58 8.49 0.41
N THR A 76 -8.51 9.25 -0.70
CA THR A 76 -9.12 8.85 -1.97
C THR A 76 -8.43 7.62 -2.56
N CYS A 77 -7.10 7.59 -2.59
CA CYS A 77 -6.35 6.40 -3.01
C CYS A 77 -6.70 5.17 -2.17
N LEU A 78 -6.75 5.30 -0.84
CA LEU A 78 -7.12 4.22 0.08
C LEU A 78 -8.54 3.72 -0.18
N ARG A 79 -9.51 4.63 -0.31
CA ARG A 79 -10.90 4.26 -0.60
C ARG A 79 -11.03 3.48 -1.90
N LEU A 80 -10.30 3.86 -2.95
CA LEU A 80 -10.32 3.16 -4.24
C LEU A 80 -9.59 1.82 -4.16
N ALA A 81 -8.35 1.80 -3.66
CA ALA A 81 -7.55 0.57 -3.56
C ALA A 81 -8.25 -0.50 -2.70
N THR A 82 -8.86 -0.08 -1.59
CA THR A 82 -9.55 -1.00 -0.67
C THR A 82 -10.85 -1.58 -1.20
N GLN A 83 -11.32 -1.17 -2.38
CA GLN A 83 -12.43 -1.86 -3.05
C GLN A 83 -12.03 -3.28 -3.44
N GLU A 84 -10.78 -3.47 -3.87
CA GLU A 84 -10.29 -4.75 -4.41
C GLU A 84 -9.23 -5.40 -3.54
N THR A 85 -8.36 -4.63 -2.89
CA THR A 85 -7.23 -5.14 -2.12
C THR A 85 -7.33 -4.73 -0.65
N PRO A 86 -7.24 -5.66 0.32
CA PRO A 86 -7.23 -5.29 1.73
C PRO A 86 -5.95 -4.53 2.09
N ILE A 87 -6.01 -3.69 3.12
CA ILE A 87 -4.78 -3.25 3.79
C ILE A 87 -4.25 -4.44 4.58
N VAL A 88 -2.92 -4.58 4.60
CA VAL A 88 -2.23 -5.69 5.25
C VAL A 88 -1.12 -5.14 6.13
N ASN A 89 -0.84 -5.84 7.22
CA ASN A 89 0.20 -5.45 8.18
C ASN A 89 1.36 -6.45 8.15
N ARG A 90 2.33 -6.26 9.05
CA ARG A 90 3.47 -7.16 9.19
C ARG A 90 3.09 -8.62 9.44
N GLN A 91 1.98 -8.88 10.15
CA GLN A 91 1.52 -10.25 10.43
C GLN A 91 1.07 -10.93 9.14
N TYR A 92 0.32 -10.23 8.29
CA TYR A 92 -0.07 -10.76 6.97
C TYR A 92 1.15 -11.05 6.10
N VAL A 93 2.14 -10.16 6.07
CA VAL A 93 3.37 -10.36 5.29
C VAL A 93 4.16 -11.56 5.81
N GLY A 94 4.27 -11.73 7.14
CA GLY A 94 4.89 -12.93 7.73
C GLY A 94 4.15 -14.20 7.31
N ALA A 95 2.82 -14.19 7.41
CA ALA A 95 1.98 -15.33 7.03
C ALA A 95 2.08 -15.73 5.55
N ILE A 96 2.54 -14.86 4.64
CA ILE A 96 2.81 -15.24 3.24
C ILE A 96 3.87 -16.36 3.17
N PHE A 97 4.83 -16.37 4.09
CA PHE A 97 5.97 -17.29 4.07
C PHE A 97 5.76 -18.57 4.87
N ASP A 98 4.70 -18.65 5.68
CA ASP A 98 4.49 -19.73 6.66
C ASP A 98 3.58 -20.89 6.16
N ASP A 99 3.51 -21.12 4.84
CA ASP A 99 2.65 -22.14 4.19
C ASP A 99 1.16 -22.07 4.59
N VAL A 100 0.63 -20.85 4.57
CA VAL A 100 -0.69 -20.52 5.12
C VAL A 100 -1.80 -20.65 4.07
N ARG A 101 -2.98 -21.13 4.50
CA ARG A 101 -4.16 -21.34 3.66
C ARG A 101 -4.75 -20.01 3.19
N ARG A 102 -5.46 -20.07 2.06
CA ARG A 102 -6.25 -18.94 1.54
C ARG A 102 -7.73 -19.29 1.49
N ASN A 103 -8.60 -18.31 1.75
CA ASN A 103 -10.04 -18.49 1.57
C ASN A 103 -10.48 -18.28 0.10
N HIS A 104 -11.77 -18.41 -0.17
CA HIS A 104 -12.38 -18.25 -1.51
C HIS A 104 -12.21 -16.85 -2.13
N ARG A 105 -11.75 -15.85 -1.36
CA ARG A 105 -11.41 -14.50 -1.80
C ARG A 105 -9.88 -14.25 -1.82
N ASN A 106 -9.08 -15.32 -1.82
CA ASN A 106 -7.61 -15.31 -1.85
C ASN A 106 -6.92 -14.63 -0.65
N LEU A 107 -7.65 -14.39 0.45
CA LEU A 107 -7.07 -13.86 1.68
C LEU A 107 -6.36 -14.95 2.47
N LEU A 108 -5.19 -14.64 3.02
CA LEU A 108 -4.53 -15.52 3.99
C LEU A 108 -5.42 -15.68 5.23
N VAL A 109 -5.55 -16.92 5.71
CA VAL A 109 -6.34 -17.27 6.89
C VAL A 109 -5.54 -18.10 7.89
N ASP A 110 -5.83 -17.92 9.17
CA ASP A 110 -5.22 -18.73 10.24
C ASP A 110 -5.75 -20.17 10.26
N ALA A 111 -5.33 -20.95 11.26
CA ALA A 111 -5.76 -22.35 11.45
C ALA A 111 -7.28 -22.49 11.68
N HIS A 112 -7.96 -21.42 12.11
CA HIS A 112 -9.40 -21.36 12.34
C HIS A 112 -10.17 -20.83 11.11
N GLY A 113 -9.47 -20.48 10.02
CA GLY A 113 -10.07 -19.92 8.82
C GLY A 113 -10.34 -18.41 8.91
N GLN A 114 -9.88 -17.73 9.96
CA GLN A 114 -10.04 -16.29 10.13
C GLN A 114 -9.00 -15.54 9.31
N PRO A 115 -9.38 -14.50 8.54
CA PRO A 115 -8.43 -13.81 7.68
C PRO A 115 -7.51 -12.89 8.47
N PHE A 116 -6.24 -12.78 8.04
CA PHE A 116 -5.22 -11.91 8.64
C PHE A 116 -5.44 -10.41 8.30
N LEU A 117 -6.64 -9.88 8.56
CA LEU A 117 -6.97 -8.49 8.26
C LEU A 117 -6.73 -7.58 9.47
N PRO A 118 -5.95 -6.49 9.33
CA PRO A 118 -5.87 -5.49 10.38
C PRO A 118 -7.21 -4.75 10.54
N PRO A 119 -7.54 -4.24 11.74
CA PRO A 119 -8.75 -3.46 11.98
C PRO A 119 -8.94 -2.28 11.01
N ASP A 120 -7.83 -1.67 10.58
CA ASP A 120 -7.77 -0.58 9.60
C ASP A 120 -8.45 -0.91 8.27
N THR A 121 -8.33 -2.16 7.80
CA THR A 121 -8.97 -2.65 6.57
C THR A 121 -10.48 -2.61 6.67
N ILE A 122 -11.00 -3.04 7.82
CA ILE A 122 -12.43 -3.08 8.11
C ILE A 122 -12.96 -1.66 8.32
N PHE A 123 -12.18 -0.81 9.01
CA PHE A 123 -12.52 0.59 9.26
C PHE A 123 -12.69 1.38 7.95
N ILE A 124 -11.76 1.25 7.00
CA ILE A 124 -11.83 1.98 5.73
C ILE A 124 -12.92 1.43 4.82
N ASN A 125 -13.08 0.11 4.75
CA ASN A 125 -14.06 -0.47 3.84
C ASN A 125 -14.85 -1.60 4.52
N ARG A 126 -16.14 -1.30 4.77
CA ARG A 126 -17.08 -2.22 5.37
C ARG A 126 -17.35 -3.49 4.55
N LYS A 127 -17.00 -3.51 3.25
CA LYS A 127 -17.00 -4.75 2.43
C LYS A 127 -16.23 -5.87 3.13
N TRP A 128 -15.24 -5.51 3.95
CA TRP A 128 -14.42 -6.47 4.67
C TRP A 128 -15.02 -6.98 6.00
N HIS A 129 -16.29 -6.66 6.34
CA HIS A 129 -16.96 -7.20 7.53
C HIS A 129 -17.51 -8.63 7.38
N GLN A 130 -17.72 -9.10 6.15
CA GLN A 130 -18.47 -10.33 5.87
C GLN A 130 -17.56 -11.54 5.57
N TYR A 131 -16.48 -11.71 6.34
CA TYR A 131 -15.58 -12.87 6.23
C TYR A 131 -15.84 -13.90 7.31
#